data_AF-A0A7C8B5T8-F1
#
_entry.id   AF-A0A7C8B5T8-F1
#
_cell.length_a   1.000
_cell.length_b   1.000
_cell.length_c   1.000
_cell.angle_alpha   90.00
_cell.angle_beta   90.00
_cell.angle_gamma   90.00
#
_symmetry.space_group_name_H-M   'P 1'
#
loop_
_entity.id
_entity.type
_entity.pdbx_description
1 polymer ?
#
loop_
_entity_poly.entity_id
_entity_poly.type
_entity_poly.pdbx_seq_one_letter_code
_entity_poly.pdbx_strand_id
1 'polypeptide(L)'
;MGFDLRYNLQNIGTLFAIAVQKTADSAKACSKGVFLTYDITLLKSKKQKLSCEIGARVAVLMQEGKINLAHDAALSELIAQLEAVEQDLALHESQRSSLIDSLKVNKQGANVQPIANSQ
;
A
#
# COMPACT_ATOMS: atom_id res chain seq x y z
N MET A 1 -7.77 -48.11 -22.61
CA MET A 1 -8.27 -47.20 -21.55
C MET A 1 -7.13 -46.72 -20.63
N GLY A 2 -5.99 -46.25 -21.17
CA GLY A 2 -4.88 -45.71 -20.35
C GLY A 2 -4.55 -44.23 -20.65
N PHE A 3 -5.12 -43.69 -21.73
CA PHE A 3 -4.91 -42.31 -22.16
C PHE A 3 -5.69 -41.30 -21.32
N ASP A 4 -6.94 -41.63 -20.93
CA ASP A 4 -7.79 -40.76 -20.11
C ASP A 4 -7.24 -40.51 -18.70
N LEU A 5 -6.59 -41.51 -18.09
CA LEU A 5 -6.06 -41.37 -16.73
C LEU A 5 -4.83 -40.46 -16.68
N ARG A 6 -3.94 -40.58 -17.68
CA ARG A 6 -2.75 -39.73 -17.81
C ARG A 6 -3.13 -38.29 -18.16
N TYR A 7 -4.10 -38.11 -19.04
CA TYR A 7 -4.61 -36.80 -19.42
C TYR A 7 -5.30 -36.09 -18.24
N ASN A 8 -6.17 -36.79 -17.51
CA ASN A 8 -6.81 -36.23 -16.31
C ASN A 8 -5.80 -35.91 -15.21
N LEU A 9 -4.79 -36.75 -14.98
CA LEU A 9 -3.74 -36.49 -13.98
C LEU A 9 -2.89 -35.26 -14.34
N GLN A 10 -2.58 -35.08 -15.63
CA GLN A 10 -1.85 -33.91 -16.12
C GLN A 10 -2.67 -32.62 -16.00
N ASN A 11 -3.98 -32.70 -16.24
CA ASN A 11 -4.90 -31.58 -16.05
C ASN A 11 -5.05 -31.20 -14.57
N ILE A 12 -5.16 -32.19 -13.68
CA ILE A 12 -5.22 -31.97 -12.22
C ILE A 12 -3.92 -31.33 -11.70
N GLY A 13 -2.75 -31.81 -12.16
CA GLY A 13 -1.47 -31.21 -11.80
C GLY A 13 -1.36 -29.75 -12.23
N THR A 14 -1.86 -29.42 -13.43
CA THR A 14 -1.88 -28.05 -13.95
C THR A 14 -2.83 -27.15 -13.14
N LEU A 15 -4.05 -27.64 -12.85
CA LEU A 15 -5.03 -26.92 -12.03
C LEU A 15 -4.51 -26.67 -10.60
N PHE A 16 -3.84 -27.66 -10.01
CA PHE A 16 -3.20 -27.54 -8.70
C PHE A 16 -2.08 -26.50 -8.71
N ALA A 17 -1.20 -26.53 -9.71
CA ALA A 17 -0.14 -25.54 -9.86
C ALA A 17 -0.69 -24.11 -10.00
N ILE A 18 -1.76 -23.93 -10.80
CA ILE A 18 -2.46 -22.64 -10.93
C ILE A 18 -3.06 -22.20 -9.60
N ALA A 19 -3.69 -23.10 -8.86
CA ALA A 19 -4.27 -22.79 -7.56
C ALA A 19 -3.21 -22.36 -6.53
N VAL A 20 -2.09 -23.09 -6.44
CA VAL A 20 -0.96 -22.75 -5.56
C VAL A 20 -0.36 -21.39 -5.93
N GLN A 21 -0.16 -21.13 -7.24
CA GLN A 21 0.36 -19.86 -7.71
C GLN A 21 -0.57 -18.68 -7.34
N LYS A 22 -1.88 -18.83 -7.56
CA LYS A 22 -2.88 -17.80 -7.17
C LYS A 22 -2.90 -17.55 -5.67
N THR A 23 -2.79 -18.59 -4.85
CA THR A 23 -2.71 -18.45 -3.40
C THR A 23 -1.44 -17.73 -2.97
N ALA A 24 -0.29 -18.05 -3.57
CA ALA A 24 0.98 -17.37 -3.29
C ALA A 24 0.94 -15.88 -3.67
N ASP A 25 0.38 -15.56 -4.85
CA ASP A 25 0.21 -14.18 -5.30
C ASP A 25 -0.75 -13.39 -4.39
N SER A 26 -1.83 -14.03 -3.94
CA SER A 26 -2.76 -13.44 -2.97
C SER A 26 -2.10 -13.18 -1.61
N ALA A 27 -1.31 -14.14 -1.11
CA ALA A 27 -0.57 -13.98 0.14
C ALA A 27 0.46 -12.84 0.06
N LYS A 28 1.19 -12.73 -1.06
CA LYS A 28 2.14 -11.63 -1.33
C LYS A 28 1.46 -10.26 -1.39
N ALA A 29 0.29 -10.17 -2.03
CA ALA A 29 -0.47 -8.93 -2.08
C ALA A 29 -1.02 -8.55 -0.70
N CYS A 30 -1.45 -9.52 0.10
CA CYS A 30 -1.92 -9.31 1.47
C CYS A 30 -0.81 -8.77 2.37
N SER A 31 0.38 -9.39 2.36
CA SER A 31 1.51 -8.92 3.16
C SER A 31 1.93 -7.50 2.77
N LYS A 32 1.99 -7.19 1.47
CA LYS A 32 2.27 -5.84 0.97
C LYS A 32 1.24 -4.81 1.48
N GLY A 33 -0.04 -5.18 1.53
CA GLY A 33 -1.10 -4.32 2.07
C GLY A 33 -0.93 -4.00 3.57
N VAL A 34 -0.50 -4.98 4.36
CA VAL A 34 -0.21 -4.81 5.79
C VAL A 34 0.96 -3.83 6.00
N PHE A 35 2.07 -4.03 5.28
CA PHE A 35 3.23 -3.13 5.36
C PHE A 35 2.87 -1.68 4.99
N LEU A 36 2.18 -1.48 3.85
CA LEU A 36 1.77 -0.14 3.44
C LEU A 36 0.85 0.53 4.46
N THR A 37 -0.03 -0.22 5.11
CA THR A 37 -0.93 0.33 6.13
C THR A 37 -0.16 0.77 7.38
N TYR A 38 0.82 -0.02 7.79
CA TYR A 38 1.72 0.32 8.90
C TYR A 38 2.55 1.58 8.58
N ASP A 39 3.18 1.63 7.41
CA ASP A 39 4.01 2.76 6.97
C ASP A 39 3.19 4.05 6.90
N ILE A 40 1.97 4.01 6.34
CA ILE A 40 1.05 5.16 6.31
C ILE A 40 0.71 5.62 7.73
N THR A 41 0.47 4.70 8.66
CA THR A 41 0.11 5.04 10.04
C THR A 41 1.28 5.69 10.76
N LEU A 42 2.50 5.19 10.54
CA LEU A 42 3.73 5.75 11.07
C LEU A 42 3.97 7.16 10.52
N LEU A 43 3.84 7.36 9.20
CA LEU A 43 4.00 8.65 8.54
C LEU A 43 2.95 9.67 9.03
N LYS A 44 1.69 9.25 9.25
CA LYS A 44 0.66 10.11 9.86
C LYS A 44 1.03 10.54 11.27
N SER A 45 1.57 9.64 12.09
CA SER A 45 2.07 9.99 13.41
C SER A 45 3.24 10.97 13.35
N LYS A 46 4.18 10.76 12.42
CA LYS A 46 5.34 11.66 12.21
C LYS A 46 4.89 13.05 11.74
N LYS A 47 3.93 13.13 10.81
CA LYS A 47 3.30 14.38 10.36
C LYS A 47 2.72 15.16 11.54
N GLN A 48 1.95 14.49 12.40
CA GLN A 48 1.35 15.12 13.57
C GLN A 48 2.40 15.68 14.52
N LYS A 49 3.47 14.92 14.79
CA LYS A 49 4.58 15.38 15.66
C LYS A 49 5.25 16.63 15.09
N LEU A 50 5.60 16.62 13.80
CA LEU A 50 6.21 17.77 13.12
C LEU A 50 5.29 19.00 13.16
N SER A 51 3.98 18.83 12.96
CA SER A 51 3.02 19.94 13.09
C SER A 51 2.98 20.52 14.51
N CYS A 52 3.06 19.68 15.55
CA CYS A 52 3.16 20.14 16.93
C CYS A 52 4.48 20.88 17.20
N GLU A 53 5.61 20.39 16.69
CA GLU A 53 6.93 21.01 16.83
C GLU A 53 7.00 22.37 16.11
N ILE A 54 6.44 22.47 14.91
CA ILE A 54 6.27 23.74 14.17
C ILE A 54 5.46 24.72 15.02
N GLY A 55 4.31 24.30 15.54
CA GLY A 55 3.47 25.14 16.39
C GLY A 55 4.19 25.63 17.65
N ALA A 56 4.94 24.74 18.31
CA ALA A 56 5.75 25.09 19.48
C ALA A 56 6.85 26.09 19.12
N ARG A 57 7.55 25.90 17.99
CA ARG A 57 8.59 26.81 17.52
C ARG A 57 8.04 28.20 17.20
N VAL A 58 6.89 28.27 16.53
CA VAL A 58 6.20 29.53 16.23
C VAL A 58 5.79 30.25 17.52
N ALA A 59 5.25 29.52 18.51
CA ALA A 59 4.88 30.10 19.79
C ALA A 59 6.09 30.71 20.53
N VAL A 60 7.24 30.02 20.52
CA VAL A 60 8.49 30.54 21.08
C VAL A 60 8.96 31.80 20.35
N LEU A 61 8.96 31.80 19.01
CA LEU A 61 9.36 32.97 18.22
C LEU A 61 8.45 34.19 18.49
N MET A 62 7.15 33.96 18.68
CA MET A 62 6.21 35.02 19.06
C MET A 62 6.49 35.58 20.46
N GLN A 63 6.83 34.73 21.44
CA GLN A 63 7.24 35.17 22.79
C GLN A 63 8.54 35.96 22.78
N GLU A 64 9.49 35.58 21.91
CA GLU A 64 10.77 36.28 21.73
C GLU A 64 10.62 37.62 20.97
N GLY A 65 9.41 37.98 20.53
CA GLY A 65 9.18 39.18 19.70
C GLY A 65 9.79 39.10 18.30
N LYS A 66 10.18 37.89 17.85
CA LYS A 66 10.76 37.66 16.53
C LYS A 66 9.64 37.47 15.52
N ILE A 67 9.33 38.53 14.79
CA ILE A 67 8.28 38.54 13.76
C ILE A 67 8.73 37.81 12.47
N ASN A 68 10.04 37.67 12.25
CA ASN A 68 10.60 37.07 11.04
C ASN A 68 10.66 35.53 11.10
N LEU A 69 9.48 34.91 11.11
CA LEU A 69 9.31 33.45 11.04
C LEU A 69 10.02 32.85 9.81
N ALA A 70 10.02 33.57 8.68
CA ALA A 70 10.60 33.10 7.41
C ALA A 70 12.13 32.94 7.42
N HIS A 71 12.83 33.53 8.40
CA HIS A 71 14.30 33.45 8.50
C HIS A 71 14.76 32.50 9.62
N ASP A 72 13.83 31.86 10.34
CA ASP A 72 14.18 30.88 11.35
C ASP A 72 14.58 29.56 10.69
N ALA A 73 15.89 29.25 10.73
CA ALA A 73 16.43 28.05 10.10
C ALA A 73 15.80 26.76 10.65
N ALA A 74 15.50 26.72 11.96
CA ALA A 74 14.85 25.56 12.58
C ALA A 74 13.40 25.38 12.10
N LEU A 75 12.64 26.47 11.97
CA LEU A 75 11.29 26.43 11.39
C LEU A 75 11.32 26.00 9.93
N SER A 76 12.26 26.51 9.14
CA SER A 76 12.43 26.10 7.73
C SER A 76 12.78 24.62 7.60
N GLU A 77 13.62 24.09 8.50
CA GLU A 77 13.97 22.68 8.53
C GLU A 77 12.76 21.81 8.90
N LEU A 78 11.98 22.20 9.91
CA LEU A 78 10.75 21.49 10.31
C LEU A 78 9.72 21.47 9.19
N ILE A 79 9.57 22.57 8.43
CA ILE A 79 8.68 22.63 7.27
C ILE A 79 9.19 21.70 6.16
N ALA A 80 10.49 21.71 5.85
CA ALA A 80 11.06 20.81 4.84
C ALA A 80 10.89 19.33 5.23
N GLN A 81 11.06 18.99 6.51
CA GLN A 81 10.79 17.65 7.02
C GLN A 81 9.30 17.27 6.91
N LEU A 82 8.39 18.23 7.14
CA LEU A 82 6.96 18.03 6.97
C LEU A 82 6.60 17.76 5.51
N GLU A 83 7.13 18.55 4.57
CA GLU A 83 6.92 18.37 3.13
C GLU A 83 7.43 17.00 2.65
N ALA A 84 8.60 16.56 3.10
CA ALA A 84 9.12 15.24 2.78
C ALA A 84 8.18 14.12 3.28
N VAL A 85 7.68 14.23 4.51
CA VAL A 85 6.72 13.27 5.07
C VAL A 85 5.40 13.27 4.29
N GLU A 86 4.93 14.43 3.82
CA GLU A 86 3.73 14.52 2.99
C GLU A 86 3.92 13.88 1.61
N GLN A 87 5.08 14.04 0.98
CA GLN A 87 5.42 13.38 -0.28
C GLN A 87 5.45 11.85 -0.11
N ASP A 88 6.11 11.35 0.94
CA ASP A 88 6.15 9.92 1.24
C ASP A 88 4.75 9.36 1.48
N LEU A 89 3.93 10.08 2.26
CA LEU A 89 2.56 9.67 2.55
C LEU A 89 1.72 9.58 1.28
N ALA A 90 1.81 10.57 0.39
CA ALA A 90 1.11 10.56 -0.90
C ALA A 90 1.54 9.36 -1.78
N LEU A 91 2.84 9.05 -1.78
CA LEU A 91 3.38 7.90 -2.51
C LEU A 91 2.84 6.58 -1.95
N HIS A 92 2.86 6.38 -0.64
CA HIS A 92 2.35 5.16 -0.01
C HIS A 92 0.83 5.01 -0.15
N GLU A 93 0.06 6.11 -0.08
CA GLU A 93 -1.38 6.08 -0.31
C GLU A 93 -1.72 5.73 -1.77
N SER A 94 -0.96 6.26 -2.73
CA SER A 94 -1.07 5.90 -4.16
C SER A 94 -0.71 4.43 -4.42
N GLN A 95 0.36 3.92 -3.81
CA GLN A 95 0.73 2.50 -3.88
C GLN A 95 -0.34 1.58 -3.30
N ARG A 96 -0.98 1.98 -2.20
CA ARG A 96 -2.09 1.22 -1.61
C ARG A 96 -3.32 1.25 -2.51
N SER A 97 -3.66 2.39 -3.12
CA SER A 97 -4.80 2.50 -4.04
C SER A 97 -4.62 1.60 -5.27
N SER A 98 -3.46 1.67 -5.92
CA SER A 98 -3.14 0.81 -7.07
C SER A 98 -3.13 -0.68 -6.71
N LEU A 99 -2.65 -1.04 -5.52
CA LEU A 99 -2.73 -2.42 -5.02
C LEU A 99 -4.20 -2.87 -4.87
N ILE A 100 -5.06 -2.04 -4.27
CA ILE A 100 -6.48 -2.33 -4.12
C ILE A 100 -7.15 -2.50 -5.49
N ASP A 101 -6.85 -1.66 -6.45
CA ASP A 101 -7.44 -1.75 -7.79
C ASP A 101 -6.97 -3.00 -8.54
N SER A 102 -5.68 -3.37 -8.43
CA SER A 102 -5.16 -4.63 -8.98
C SER A 102 -5.84 -5.88 -8.37
N LEU A 103 -6.19 -5.82 -7.09
CA LEU A 103 -6.91 -6.89 -6.39
C LEU A 103 -8.38 -6.98 -6.81
N LYS A 104 -9.03 -5.87 -7.16
CA LYS A 104 -10.41 -5.87 -7.70
C LYS A 104 -10.47 -6.50 -9.08
N VAL A 105 -9.50 -6.21 -9.96
CA VAL A 105 -9.42 -6.77 -11.32
C VAL A 105 -9.27 -8.30 -11.27
N ASN A 106 -8.43 -8.82 -10.37
CA ASN A 106 -8.23 -10.26 -10.20
C ASN A 106 -9.47 -11.03 -9.71
N LYS A 107 -10.41 -10.36 -9.02
CA LYS A 107 -11.69 -10.99 -8.61
C LYS A 107 -12.68 -11.15 -9.77
N GLN A 108 -12.63 -10.30 -10.79
CA GLN A 108 -13.55 -10.37 -11.95
C GLN A 108 -13.16 -11.46 -12.96
N GLY A 109 -11.88 -11.84 -13.03
CA GLY A 109 -11.40 -12.96 -13.85
C GLY A 109 -11.66 -14.36 -13.26
N ALA A 110 -12.27 -14.47 -12.08
CA ALA A 110 -12.54 -15.74 -11.40
C ALA A 110 -13.92 -16.34 -11.74
N ASN A 111 -14.74 -15.69 -12.55
CA ASN A 111 -16.02 -16.24 -13.01
C ASN A 111 -15.78 -17.16 -14.23
N VAL A 112 -15.19 -18.33 -13.98
CA VAL A 112 -15.12 -19.41 -14.97
C VAL A 112 -16.53 -19.99 -15.07
N GLN A 113 -17.20 -19.76 -16.21
CA GLN A 113 -18.49 -20.36 -16.52
C GLN A 113 -18.41 -21.88 -16.29
N PRO A 114 -19.43 -22.51 -15.66
CA PRO A 114 -19.49 -23.96 -15.61
C PRO A 114 -19.61 -24.45 -17.05
N ILE A 115 -18.64 -25.27 -17.46
CA ILE A 115 -18.68 -25.98 -18.74
C ILE A 115 -19.88 -26.90 -18.64
N ALA A 116 -21.03 -26.44 -19.15
CA ALA A 116 -22.20 -27.27 -19.35
C ALA A 116 -21.82 -28.31 -20.41
N ASN A 117 -21.52 -29.52 -19.95
CA ASN A 117 -21.34 -30.67 -20.82
C ASN A 117 -22.62 -30.84 -21.65
N SER A 118 -22.45 -30.69 -22.96
CA SER A 118 -23.43 -31.04 -23.98
C SER A 118 -23.74 -32.53 -23.89
N GLN A 119 -25.02 -32.87 -23.71
CA GLN A 119 -25.59 -34.14 -24.17
C GLN A 119 -26.29 -33.88 -25.50
#